data_AF-A0A937X492-F1
#
_entry.id   AF-A0A937X492-F1
#
_cell.length_a   1.000
_cell.length_b   1.000
_cell.length_c   1.000
_cell.angle_alpha   90.00
_cell.angle_beta   90.00
_cell.angle_gamma   90.00
#
_symmetry.space_group_name_H-M   'P 1'
#
loop_
_entity.id
_entity.type
_entity.pdbx_description
1 polymer ?
#
loop_
_entity_poly.entity_id
_entity_poly.type
_entity_poly.pdbx_seq_one_letter_code
_entity_poly.pdbx_strand_id
1 'polypeptide(L)' 'MRHDVVVLDVMMFGMSGIEAAGSLRARLTARGTRLVFMSVEPDALQAAERAFGDKATYLRKPVEPDVLLGAAWR' A
#
# COMPACT_ATOMS: atom_id res chain seq x y z
N MET A 1 5.86 -7.64 -16.11
CA MET A 1 5.77 -8.42 -14.85
C MET A 1 4.41 -8.21 -14.24
N ARG A 2 3.77 -9.28 -13.75
CA ARG A 2 2.50 -9.23 -13.01
C ARG A 2 2.81 -9.57 -11.55
N HIS A 3 2.29 -8.77 -10.63
CA HIS A 3 2.45 -8.98 -9.18
C HIS A 3 1.06 -9.14 -8.57
N ASP A 4 0.90 -10.11 -7.68
CA ASP A 4 -0.37 -10.35 -6.99
C ASP A 4 -0.57 -9.38 -5.81
N VAL A 5 0.53 -8.99 -5.16
CA VAL A 5 0.55 -8.07 -4.01
C VAL A 5 1.69 -7.09 -4.18
N VAL A 6 1.44 -5.84 -3.80
CA VAL A 6 2.45 -4.79 -3.67
C VAL A 6 2.32 -4.19 -2.27
N VAL A 7 3.41 -4.28 -1.51
CA VAL A 7 3.53 -3.67 -0.18
C VAL A 7 4.38 -2.40 -0.33
N LEU A 8 3.84 -1.26 0.10
CA LEU A 8 4.46 0.06 -0.08
C LEU A 8 4.58 0.80 1.24
N ASP A 9 5.75 1.38 1.47
CA ASP A 9 5.90 2.41 2.50
C ASP A 9 5.24 3.71 2.03
N VAL A 10 4.51 4.40 2.90
CA VAL A 10 3.90 5.69 2.57
C VAL A 10 4.96 6.79 2.54
N MET A 11 5.83 6.81 3.54
CA MET A 11 6.85 7.85 3.72
C MET A 11 8.16 7.39 3.09
N MET A 12 8.37 7.82 1.85
CA MET A 12 9.55 7.50 1.05
C MET A 12 10.24 8.79 0.59
N PHE A 13 11.58 8.77 0.51
CA PHE A 13 12.34 9.91 0.02
C PHE A 13 12.14 10.08 -1.50
N GLY A 14 11.82 11.30 -1.93
CA GLY A 14 11.65 11.67 -3.35
C GLY A 14 10.25 11.40 -3.91
N MET A 15 9.68 10.22 -3.70
CA MET A 15 8.33 9.86 -4.15
C MET A 15 7.59 9.12 -3.04
N SER A 16 6.40 9.59 -2.67
CA SER A 16 5.58 8.91 -1.66
C SER A 16 5.00 7.59 -2.17
N GLY A 17 4.69 6.68 -1.25
CA GLY A 17 3.98 5.44 -1.60
C GLY A 17 2.64 5.69 -2.29
N ILE A 18 1.97 6.80 -1.96
CA ILE A 18 0.69 7.22 -2.57
C ILE A 18 0.89 7.53 -4.06
N GLU A 19 1.91 8.31 -4.40
CA GLU A 19 2.27 8.64 -5.79
C GLU A 19 2.72 7.41 -6.58
N ALA A 20 3.51 6.54 -5.96
CA ALA A 20 3.94 5.28 -6.54
C ALA A 20 2.73 4.38 -6.85
N ALA A 21 1.81 4.22 -5.89
CA ALA A 21 0.60 3.44 -6.06
C ALA A 21 -0.32 4.02 -7.15
N GLY A 22 -0.46 5.34 -7.23
CA GLY A 22 -1.20 6.00 -8.31
C GLY A 22 -0.60 5.71 -9.68
N SER A 23 0.72 5.82 -9.79
CA SER A 23 1.47 5.48 -11.01
C SER A 23 1.33 4.00 -11.39
N LEU A 24 1.36 3.09 -10.41
CA LEU A 24 1.15 1.66 -10.62
C LEU A 24 -0.27 1.37 -11.14
N ARG A 25 -1.30 1.98 -10.53
CA ARG A 25 -2.69 1.82 -10.97
C ARG A 25 -2.93 2.38 -12.38
N ALA A 26 -2.23 3.45 -12.76
CA ALA A 26 -2.36 4.05 -14.09
C ALA A 26 -1.63 3.24 -15.19
N ARG A 27 -0.51 2.59 -14.87
CA ARG A 27 0.32 1.87 -15.86
C ARG A 27 -0.02 0.40 -16.02
N LEU A 28 -0.68 -0.22 -15.05
CA LEU A 28 -0.96 -1.65 -15.06
C LEU A 28 -2.42 -1.95 -15.39
N THR A 29 -2.67 -3.13 -15.97
CA THR A 29 -3.89 -3.91 -15.74
C THR A 29 -3.96 -4.41 -14.29
N ALA A 30 -3.57 -3.58 -13.32
CA ALA A 30 -3.51 -3.90 -11.90
C ALA A 30 -4.90 -4.03 -11.27
N ARG A 31 -5.98 -4.20 -12.03
CA ARG A 31 -7.31 -4.45 -11.45
C ARG A 31 -7.31 -5.62 -10.47
N GLY A 32 -6.35 -6.56 -10.59
CA GLY A 32 -6.18 -7.68 -9.64
C GLY A 32 -5.00 -7.58 -8.67
N THR A 33 -4.15 -6.54 -8.73
CA THR A 33 -3.01 -6.42 -7.79
C THR A 33 -3.49 -5.79 -6.48
N ARG A 34 -3.24 -6.45 -5.35
CA ARG A 34 -3.54 -5.93 -4.02
C ARG A 34 -2.49 -4.91 -3.58
N LEU A 35 -2.94 -3.84 -2.96
CA LEU A 35 -2.07 -2.81 -2.39
C LEU A 35 -2.13 -2.87 -0.87
N VAL A 36 -0.95 -2.89 -0.23
CA VAL A 36 -0.82 -2.78 1.23
C VAL A 36 0.09 -1.59 1.52
N PHE A 37 -0.43 -0.55 2.16
CA PHE A 37 0.33 0.59 2.64
C PHE A 37 0.84 0.36 4.06
N MET A 38 2.07 0.79 4.31
CA MET A 38 2.67 0.76 5.64
C MET A 38 3.26 2.12 6.00
N SER A 39 3.12 2.56 7.23
CA SER A 39 3.84 3.74 7.75
C SER A 39 4.03 3.64 9.26
N VAL A 40 5.02 4.35 9.79
CA VAL A 40 5.11 4.65 11.23
C VAL A 40 4.15 5.80 11.57
N GLU A 41 4.02 6.78 10.67
CA GLU A 41 3.28 8.02 10.89
C GLU A 41 1.76 7.82 10.65
N PRO A 42 0.90 8.03 11.66
CA PRO A 42 -0.55 7.88 11.53
C PRO A 42 -1.15 8.79 10.45
N ASP A 43 -0.70 10.04 10.36
CA ASP A 43 -1.22 11.01 9.39
C ASP A 43 -0.92 10.57 7.95
N ALA A 44 0.23 9.94 7.73
CA ALA A 44 0.60 9.39 6.44
C ALA A 44 -0.31 8.20 6.04
N LEU A 45 -0.60 7.30 6.98
CA LEU A 45 -1.58 6.22 6.73
C LEU A 45 -2.97 6.76 6.45
N GLN A 46 -3.41 7.78 7.21
CA GLN A 46 -4.70 8.40 6.98
C GLN A 46 -4.76 9.11 5.61
N ALA A 47 -3.67 9.74 5.17
CA ALA A 47 -3.57 10.30 3.82
C ALA A 47 -3.69 9.21 2.75
N ALA A 48 -3.04 8.06 2.94
CA ALA A 48 -3.16 6.92 2.03
C ALA A 48 -4.60 6.35 2.03
N GLU A 49 -5.24 6.26 3.18
CA GLU A 49 -6.63 5.81 3.33
C GLU A 49 -7.61 6.75 2.62
N ARG A 50 -7.45 8.06 2.76
CA ARG A 50 -8.25 9.05 2.02
C ARG A 50 -8.06 8.95 0.50
N ALA A 51 -6.85 8.60 0.04
CA ALA A 51 -6.53 8.50 -1.38
C ALA A 51 -7.02 7.19 -2.03
N PHE A 52 -6.95 6.07 -1.30
CA PHE A 52 -7.21 4.74 -1.87
C PHE A 52 -8.47 4.05 -1.33
N GLY A 53 -9.02 4.49 -0.19
CA GLY A 53 -10.24 3.94 0.39
C GLY A 53 -10.19 2.43 0.58
N ASP A 54 -11.20 1.71 0.09
CA ASP A 54 -11.33 0.27 0.13
C ASP A 54 -10.42 -0.49 -0.86
N LYS A 55 -9.67 0.22 -1.71
CA LYS A 55 -8.82 -0.39 -2.76
C LYS A 55 -7.44 -0.82 -2.27
N ALA A 56 -7.17 -0.67 -0.97
CA ALA A 56 -5.91 -1.02 -0.33
C ALA A 56 -6.12 -1.40 1.14
N THR A 57 -5.11 -2.05 1.72
CA THR A 57 -5.00 -2.33 3.16
C THR A 57 -3.97 -1.39 3.78
N TYR A 58 -4.17 -1.01 5.05
CA TYR A 58 -3.34 -0.03 5.75
C TYR A 58 -2.81 -0.65 7.03
N LEU A 59 -1.48 -0.73 7.19
CA LEU A 59 -0.83 -1.34 8.35
C LEU A 59 0.14 -0.36 9.02
N ARG A 60 0.04 -0.21 10.33
CA ARG A 60 0.98 0.62 11.10
C ARG A 60 2.24 -0.16 11.47
N LYS A 61 3.41 0.42 11.22
CA LYS A 61 4.70 -0.13 11.64
C LYS A 61 4.88 0.05 13.16
N PRO A 62 5.56 -0.89 13.86
CA PRO A 62 6.02 -2.18 13.35
C PRO A 62 4.85 -3.14 13.10
N VAL A 63 4.95 -3.94 12.04
CA VAL A 63 3.94 -4.94 11.65
C VAL A 63 4.49 -6.32 11.97
N GLU A 64 3.71 -7.13 12.67
CA GLU A 64 4.06 -8.55 12.89
C GLU A 64 3.96 -9.34 11.58
N PRO A 65 4.88 -10.28 11.30
CA PRO A 65 4.88 -11.05 10.05
C PRO A 65 3.54 -11.70 9.71
N ASP A 66 2.85 -12.27 10.70
CA ASP A 66 1.56 -12.94 10.50
C ASP A 66 0.44 -11.96 10.09
N VAL A 67 0.49 -10.73 10.61
CA VAL A 67 -0.45 -9.67 10.20
C VAL A 67 -0.18 -9.26 8.75
N LEU A 68 1.10 -9.12 8.36
CA LEU A 68 1.47 -8.78 6.99
C LEU A 68 1.06 -9.90 6.01
N LEU A 69 1.32 -11.16 6.36
CA LEU A 69 0.91 -12.31 5.56
C LEU A 69 -0.62 -12.38 5.44
N GLY A 70 -1.34 -12.17 6.54
CA GLY A 70 -2.81 -12.12 6.53
C GLY A 70 -3.37 -11.02 5.61
N ALA A 71 -2.70 -9.88 5.51
CA ALA A 71 -3.08 -8.79 4.60
C ALA A 71 -2.73 -9.08 3.12
N ALA A 72 -1.65 -9.82 2.87
CA ALA A 72 -1.22 -10.16 1.51
C ALA A 72 -2.11 -11.23 0.85
N TRP A 73 -2.65 -12.18 1.65
CA TRP A 73 -3.27 -13.40 1.13
C TRP A 73 -4.79 -13.52 1.33
N ARG A 74 -5.45 -12.52 1.90
CA ARG A 74 -6.94 -12.38 1.90
C ARG A 74 -7.40 -11.74 0.59
#